data_AF-A0A7K0ETH0-F1
#
_entry.id   AF-A0A7K0ETH0-F1
#
_cell.length_a   1.000
_cell.length_b   1.000
_cell.length_c   1.000
_cell.angle_alpha   90.00
_cell.angle_beta   90.00
_cell.angle_gamma   90.00
#
_symmetry.space_group_name_H-M   'P 1'
#
loop_
_entity.id
_entity.type
_entity.pdbx_description
1 polymer ?
#
loop_
_entity_poly.entity_id
_entity_poly.type
_entity_poly.pdbx_seq_one_letter_code
_entity_poly.pdbx_strand_id
1 'polypeptide(L)'
;MKTLALFLFALTVFSACKKAESDVQPKSAAKAVAGTYTLTSFRYASGSDEINLPKMPYTQSGQTISGTVKLSPGSDDDHVSFSLVLKVTGQQDSNIDIDQVEVRKTSEAYGLYVDGELVADADGSNIIFNLSETDPQTKESLALSFVAKK
;
A
#
# COMPACT_ATOMS: atom_id res chain seq x y z
N MET A 1 -28.27 -32.52 69.15
CA MET A 1 -26.84 -32.18 68.93
C MET A 1 -26.29 -33.02 67.80
N LYS A 2 -26.00 -32.40 66.63
CA LYS A 2 -24.84 -32.65 65.75
C LYS A 2 -25.09 -31.99 64.39
N THR A 3 -24.41 -30.86 64.21
CA THR A 3 -24.18 -30.11 62.97
C THR A 3 -23.07 -30.75 62.12
N LEU A 4 -22.95 -30.26 60.88
CA LEU A 4 -22.06 -30.62 59.76
C LEU A 4 -22.62 -31.69 58.81
N ALA A 5 -22.63 -31.51 57.48
CA ALA A 5 -21.64 -30.81 56.66
C ALA A 5 -22.23 -30.15 55.40
N LEU A 6 -21.55 -29.08 54.96
CA LEU A 6 -21.50 -28.52 53.62
C LEU A 6 -21.67 -29.57 52.50
N PHE A 7 -22.36 -29.23 51.40
CA PHE A 7 -21.74 -29.20 50.07
C PHE A 7 -22.69 -28.64 49.00
N LEU A 8 -22.09 -27.90 48.06
CA LEU A 8 -22.55 -27.62 46.69
C LEU A 8 -23.50 -26.45 46.43
N PHE A 9 -22.89 -25.27 46.55
CA PHE A 9 -22.97 -24.14 45.62
C PHE A 9 -23.03 -24.60 44.14
N ALA A 10 -23.98 -24.08 43.36
CA ALA A 10 -23.86 -23.72 41.93
C ALA A 10 -25.20 -23.87 41.17
N LEU A 11 -26.00 -22.81 41.14
CA LEU A 11 -26.84 -22.52 39.98
C LEU A 11 -26.53 -21.09 39.56
N THR A 12 -25.48 -21.00 38.75
CA THR A 12 -24.95 -19.80 38.12
C THR A 12 -26.00 -19.18 37.22
N VAL A 13 -26.38 -17.96 37.55
CA VAL A 13 -27.14 -17.05 36.68
C VAL A 13 -26.14 -16.48 35.66
N PHE A 14 -25.87 -17.21 34.58
CA PHE A 14 -25.17 -16.63 33.43
C PHE A 14 -26.17 -15.87 32.58
N SER A 15 -26.44 -14.62 32.99
CA SER A 15 -26.98 -13.60 32.11
C SER A 15 -25.91 -13.29 31.06
N ALA A 16 -25.96 -13.98 29.92
CA ALA A 16 -25.04 -13.77 28.82
C ALA A 16 -25.28 -12.37 28.23
N CYS A 17 -24.42 -11.42 28.62
CA CYS A 17 -24.20 -10.20 27.87
C CYS A 17 -23.88 -10.57 26.43
N LYS A 18 -24.79 -10.29 25.49
CA LYS A 18 -24.46 -10.24 24.06
C LYS A 18 -23.49 -9.09 23.85
N LYS A 19 -22.20 -9.37 24.01
CA LYS A 19 -21.14 -8.54 23.45
C LYS A 19 -21.30 -8.68 21.95
N ALA A 20 -21.69 -7.60 21.28
CA ALA A 20 -21.61 -7.53 19.83
C ALA A 20 -20.14 -7.72 19.46
N GLU A 21 -19.78 -8.92 19.06
CA GLU A 21 -18.55 -9.17 18.33
C GLU A 21 -18.72 -8.46 16.99
N SER A 22 -18.23 -7.23 16.94
CA SER A 22 -17.75 -6.70 15.68
C SER A 22 -16.57 -7.57 15.31
N ASP A 23 -16.85 -8.64 14.56
CA ASP A 23 -15.84 -9.45 13.89
C ASP A 23 -15.04 -8.47 13.02
N VAL A 24 -13.94 -7.95 13.56
CA VAL A 24 -12.92 -7.26 12.77
C VAL A 24 -12.23 -8.36 12.00
N GLN A 25 -12.88 -8.80 10.91
CA GLN A 25 -12.30 -9.75 9.99
C GLN A 25 -10.93 -9.22 9.59
N PRO A 26 -9.85 -10.03 9.69
CA PRO A 26 -8.52 -9.58 9.31
C PRO A 26 -8.57 -9.05 7.88
N LYS A 27 -8.13 -7.80 7.67
CA LYS A 27 -8.01 -7.27 6.31
C LYS A 27 -7.03 -8.17 5.56
N SER A 28 -7.43 -8.66 4.39
CA SER A 28 -6.51 -9.33 3.48
C SER A 28 -5.35 -8.42 3.09
N ALA A 29 -4.26 -8.99 2.57
CA ALA A 29 -3.06 -8.23 2.24
C ALA A 29 -3.39 -7.09 1.25
N ALA A 30 -4.13 -7.40 0.19
CA ALA A 30 -4.61 -6.40 -0.77
C ALA A 30 -5.46 -5.30 -0.11
N LYS A 31 -6.40 -5.68 0.77
CA LYS A 31 -7.26 -4.72 1.49
C LYS A 31 -6.50 -3.88 2.52
N ALA A 32 -5.37 -4.36 3.03
CA ALA A 32 -4.55 -3.64 4.00
C ALA A 32 -3.79 -2.48 3.35
N VAL A 33 -3.32 -2.65 2.12
CA VAL A 33 -2.56 -1.63 1.37
C VAL A 33 -3.43 -0.78 0.44
N ALA A 34 -4.67 -1.17 0.18
CA ALA A 34 -5.56 -0.45 -0.71
C ALA A 34 -5.77 1.03 -0.33
N GLY A 35 -5.87 1.88 -1.34
CA GLY A 35 -6.17 3.30 -1.19
C GLY A 35 -5.45 4.20 -2.19
N THR A 36 -5.66 5.50 -2.03
CA THR A 36 -4.97 6.54 -2.81
C THR A 36 -3.94 7.23 -1.94
N TYR A 37 -2.74 7.39 -2.49
CA TYR A 37 -1.57 7.97 -1.84
C TYR A 37 -1.09 9.15 -2.67
N THR A 38 -0.81 10.27 -2.03
CA THR A 38 -0.23 11.46 -2.66
C THR A 38 1.29 11.33 -2.68
N LEU A 39 1.91 11.58 -3.83
CA LEU A 39 3.37 11.60 -3.94
C LEU A 39 3.95 12.74 -3.09
N THR A 40 4.99 12.41 -2.34
CA THR A 40 5.78 13.35 -1.53
C THR A 40 7.18 13.56 -2.09
N SER A 41 7.67 12.61 -2.90
CA SER A 41 8.88 12.72 -3.71
C SER A 41 8.71 11.89 -4.98
N PHE A 42 9.47 12.20 -6.03
CA PHE A 42 9.48 11.46 -7.28
C PHE A 42 10.84 11.60 -7.97
N ARG A 43 11.38 10.49 -8.45
CA ARG A 43 12.60 10.45 -9.26
C ARG A 43 12.40 9.51 -10.43
N TYR A 44 12.81 9.96 -11.60
CA TYR A 44 12.85 9.19 -12.83
C TYR A 44 14.20 9.42 -13.50
N ALA A 45 14.82 8.36 -13.98
CA ALA A 45 16.01 8.43 -14.82
C ALA A 45 15.93 7.39 -15.93
N SER A 46 16.08 7.82 -17.19
CA SER A 46 16.13 6.94 -18.36
C SER A 46 17.07 7.53 -19.40
N GLY A 47 18.18 6.86 -19.68
CA GLY A 47 19.20 7.40 -20.59
C GLY A 47 19.73 8.76 -20.11
N SER A 48 19.54 9.82 -20.92
CA SER A 48 19.93 11.20 -20.56
C SER A 48 18.85 11.98 -19.82
N ASP A 49 17.63 11.46 -19.72
CA ASP A 49 16.52 12.15 -19.06
C ASP A 49 16.56 11.85 -17.56
N GLU A 50 16.64 12.90 -16.75
CA GLU A 50 16.57 12.79 -15.29
C GLU A 50 15.60 13.82 -14.71
N ILE A 51 14.69 13.35 -13.89
CA ILE A 51 13.80 14.17 -13.07
C ILE A 51 14.06 13.77 -11.62
N ASN A 52 14.36 14.76 -10.77
CA ASN A 52 14.51 14.56 -9.35
C ASN A 52 13.72 15.62 -8.58
N LEU A 53 12.57 15.22 -8.03
CA LEU A 53 11.68 16.03 -7.22
C LEU A 53 11.71 15.49 -5.78
N PRO A 54 12.64 15.95 -4.94
CA PRO A 54 12.75 15.49 -3.56
C PRO A 54 11.56 15.91 -2.69
N LYS A 55 10.75 16.86 -3.17
CA LYS A 55 9.51 17.31 -2.53
C LYS A 55 8.42 17.52 -3.58
N MET A 56 7.23 16.98 -3.32
CA MET A 56 6.04 17.17 -4.12
C MET A 56 4.86 17.70 -3.28
N PRO A 57 3.91 18.45 -3.88
CA PRO A 57 3.95 18.94 -5.25
C PRO A 57 5.09 19.95 -5.47
N TYR A 58 5.62 20.01 -6.69
CA TYR A 58 6.69 20.92 -7.09
C TYR A 58 6.13 22.01 -7.98
N THR A 59 6.40 23.28 -7.69
CA THR A 59 5.90 24.41 -8.48
C THR A 59 7.07 25.30 -8.90
N GLN A 60 7.16 25.59 -10.20
CA GLN A 60 8.13 26.51 -10.76
C GLN A 60 7.53 27.23 -11.98
N SER A 61 7.74 28.55 -12.06
CA SER A 61 7.31 29.37 -13.21
C SER A 61 5.83 29.18 -13.60
N GLY A 62 4.94 29.08 -12.61
CA GLY A 62 3.50 28.90 -12.83
C GLY A 62 3.06 27.48 -13.22
N GLN A 63 3.99 26.54 -13.38
CA GLN A 63 3.69 25.13 -13.60
C GLN A 63 3.81 24.36 -12.29
N THR A 64 2.84 23.50 -12.00
CA THR A 64 2.86 22.60 -10.84
C THR A 64 2.86 21.15 -11.31
N ILE A 65 3.76 20.36 -10.73
CA ILE A 65 3.84 18.91 -10.87
C ILE A 65 3.33 18.28 -9.57
N SER A 66 2.35 17.39 -9.70
CA SER A 66 1.79 16.61 -8.59
C SER A 66 1.59 15.17 -9.03
N GLY A 67 1.37 14.26 -8.08
CA GLY A 67 1.02 12.90 -8.46
C GLY A 67 0.39 12.11 -7.36
N THR A 68 -0.25 11.01 -7.76
CA THR A 68 -0.94 10.09 -6.87
C THR A 68 -0.70 8.65 -7.29
N VAL A 69 -0.61 7.75 -6.33
CA VAL A 69 -0.66 6.31 -6.54
C VAL A 69 -1.98 5.78 -5.99
N LYS A 70 -2.67 4.94 -6.75
CA LYS A 70 -3.86 4.22 -6.32
C LYS A 70 -3.59 2.73 -6.34
N LEU A 71 -3.76 2.09 -5.19
CA LEU A 71 -3.81 0.63 -5.05
C LEU A 71 -5.27 0.22 -4.92
N SER A 72 -5.79 -0.53 -5.90
CA SER A 72 -7.17 -1.02 -5.92
C SER A 72 -7.16 -2.54 -5.70
N PRO A 73 -7.89 -3.09 -4.71
CA PRO A 73 -7.96 -4.55 -4.53
C PRO A 73 -8.39 -5.25 -5.81
N GLY A 74 -7.71 -6.35 -6.14
CA GLY A 74 -8.09 -7.25 -7.21
C GLY A 74 -9.29 -8.14 -6.81
N SER A 75 -9.56 -9.13 -7.66
CA SER A 75 -10.59 -10.14 -7.41
C SER A 75 -10.20 -11.15 -6.33
N ASP A 76 -8.91 -11.29 -6.05
CA ASP A 76 -8.38 -12.12 -4.97
C ASP A 76 -7.86 -11.26 -3.79
N ASP A 77 -7.49 -11.93 -2.70
CA ASP A 77 -7.13 -11.27 -1.45
C ASP A 77 -5.67 -10.81 -1.38
N ASP A 78 -4.87 -11.16 -2.39
CA ASP A 78 -3.42 -10.96 -2.39
C ASP A 78 -2.93 -10.05 -3.53
N HIS A 79 -3.77 -9.65 -4.49
CA HIS A 79 -3.36 -8.76 -5.58
C HIS A 79 -4.06 -7.39 -5.54
N VAL A 80 -3.37 -6.38 -6.06
CA VAL A 80 -3.92 -5.05 -6.32
C VAL A 80 -3.61 -4.63 -7.75
N SER A 81 -4.47 -3.80 -8.34
CA SER A 81 -4.09 -2.95 -9.47
C SER A 81 -3.41 -1.69 -8.93
N PHE A 82 -2.25 -1.37 -9.50
CA PHE A 82 -1.45 -0.19 -9.21
C PHE A 82 -1.67 0.84 -10.33
N SER A 83 -1.94 2.09 -9.96
CA SER A 83 -2.09 3.21 -10.90
C SER A 83 -1.35 4.43 -10.37
N LEU A 84 -0.27 4.83 -11.04
CA LEU A 84 0.46 6.06 -10.80
C LEU A 84 0.01 7.11 -11.81
N VAL A 85 -0.42 8.26 -11.32
CA VAL A 85 -0.84 9.42 -12.13
C VAL A 85 0.05 10.60 -11.78
N LEU A 86 0.70 11.20 -12.78
CA LEU A 86 1.41 12.46 -12.70
C LEU A 86 0.61 13.54 -13.43
N LYS A 87 0.44 14.69 -12.78
CA LYS A 87 -0.27 15.85 -13.33
C LYS A 87 0.67 17.03 -13.44
N VAL A 88 0.72 17.65 -14.61
CA VAL A 88 1.45 18.89 -14.86
C VAL A 88 0.46 19.96 -15.33
N THR A 89 0.51 21.15 -14.73
CA THR A 89 -0.39 22.26 -15.10
C THR A 89 -0.36 22.53 -16.61
N GLY A 90 -1.52 22.47 -17.27
CA GLY A 90 -1.65 22.75 -18.70
C GLY A 90 -1.23 21.59 -19.62
N GLN A 91 -0.93 20.41 -19.08
CA GLN A 91 -0.61 19.21 -19.84
C GLN A 91 -1.62 18.09 -19.56
N GLN A 92 -1.61 17.05 -20.41
CA GLN A 92 -2.34 15.82 -20.13
C GLN A 92 -1.68 15.05 -18.98
N ASP A 93 -2.49 14.34 -18.22
CA ASP A 93 -2.01 13.46 -17.16
C ASP A 93 -1.17 12.32 -17.77
N SER A 94 -0.07 11.98 -17.11
CA SER A 94 0.75 10.80 -17.46
C SER A 94 0.44 9.68 -16.48
N ASN A 95 0.12 8.50 -17.01
CA ASN A 95 -0.31 7.35 -16.22
C ASN A 95 0.63 6.16 -16.41
N ILE A 96 0.89 5.44 -15.32
CA ILE A 96 1.51 4.11 -15.32
C ILE A 96 0.56 3.19 -14.56
N ASP A 97 0.01 2.22 -15.27
CA ASP A 97 -0.93 1.24 -14.73
C ASP A 97 -0.28 -0.15 -14.78
N ILE A 98 -0.29 -0.86 -13.65
CA ILE A 98 0.21 -2.23 -13.52
C ILE A 98 -0.89 -3.05 -12.87
N ASP A 99 -1.38 -4.06 -13.57
CA ASP A 99 -2.34 -5.00 -13.02
C ASP A 99 -1.65 -6.16 -12.32
N GLN A 100 -2.37 -6.84 -11.42
CA GLN A 100 -1.90 -8.06 -10.74
C GLN A 100 -0.61 -7.86 -9.94
N VAL A 101 -0.46 -6.73 -9.25
CA VAL A 101 0.64 -6.54 -8.30
C VAL A 101 0.36 -7.39 -7.06
N GLU A 102 1.22 -8.38 -6.81
CA GLU A 102 1.09 -9.28 -5.67
C GLU A 102 1.51 -8.57 -4.39
N VAL A 103 0.72 -8.74 -3.33
CA VAL A 103 0.91 -8.13 -2.01
C VAL A 103 1.26 -9.24 -1.04
N ARG A 104 2.52 -9.29 -0.62
CA ARG A 104 2.99 -10.27 0.37
C ARG A 104 3.23 -9.59 1.70
N LYS A 105 2.66 -10.13 2.77
CA LYS A 105 2.94 -9.66 4.12
C LYS A 105 4.40 -9.98 4.49
N THR A 106 5.12 -8.97 4.98
CA THR A 106 6.46 -9.11 5.56
C THR A 106 6.36 -9.00 7.10
N SER A 107 7.50 -9.01 7.81
CA SER A 107 7.50 -8.92 9.27
C SER A 107 6.91 -7.62 9.82
N GLU A 108 7.08 -6.51 9.10
CA GLU A 108 6.71 -5.16 9.56
C GLU A 108 5.75 -4.41 8.62
N ALA A 109 5.61 -4.86 7.37
CA ALA A 109 4.83 -4.17 6.34
C ALA A 109 4.29 -5.17 5.28
N TYR A 110 4.01 -4.68 4.08
CA TYR A 110 3.63 -5.45 2.91
C TYR A 110 4.58 -5.12 1.76
N GLY A 111 5.16 -6.13 1.13
CA GLY A 111 5.90 -5.97 -0.11
C GLY A 111 4.95 -6.06 -1.30
N LEU A 112 5.16 -5.20 -2.29
CA LEU A 112 4.49 -5.22 -3.58
C LEU A 112 5.42 -5.83 -4.61
N TYR A 113 4.94 -6.87 -5.30
CA TYR A 113 5.74 -7.65 -6.25
C TYR A 113 5.13 -7.62 -7.64
N VAL A 114 6.00 -7.48 -8.65
CA VAL A 114 5.66 -7.60 -10.08
C VAL A 114 6.58 -8.66 -10.67
N ASP A 115 6.00 -9.68 -11.31
CA ASP A 115 6.74 -10.83 -11.85
C ASP A 115 7.70 -11.51 -10.84
N GLY A 116 7.34 -11.44 -9.55
CA GLY A 116 8.11 -12.00 -8.44
C GLY A 116 9.23 -11.10 -7.91
N GLU A 117 9.47 -9.94 -8.52
CA GLU A 117 10.43 -8.93 -8.06
C GLU A 117 9.75 -7.91 -7.14
N LEU A 118 10.41 -7.56 -6.03
CA LEU A 118 9.93 -6.55 -5.10
C LEU A 118 10.11 -5.16 -5.71
N VAL A 119 9.01 -4.43 -5.90
CA VAL A 119 9.02 -3.06 -6.48
C VAL A 119 8.67 -1.98 -5.47
N ALA A 120 8.03 -2.34 -4.35
CA ALA A 120 7.65 -1.39 -3.31
C ALA A 120 7.43 -2.02 -1.94
N ASP A 121 7.62 -1.22 -0.90
CA ASP A 121 7.16 -1.48 0.47
C ASP A 121 5.94 -0.59 0.77
N ALA A 122 4.91 -1.16 1.39
CA ALA A 122 3.69 -0.48 1.78
C ALA A 122 3.24 -0.87 3.19
N ASP A 123 2.87 0.10 4.03
CA ASP A 123 2.36 -0.12 5.40
C ASP A 123 0.87 0.22 5.57
N GLY A 124 0.19 0.57 4.47
CA GLY A 124 -1.20 1.03 4.43
C GLY A 124 -1.39 2.55 4.60
N SER A 125 -0.33 3.26 4.98
CA SER A 125 -0.24 4.72 5.12
C SER A 125 0.83 5.34 4.22
N ASN A 126 1.93 4.62 3.98
CA ASN A 126 3.05 5.02 3.14
C ASN A 126 3.33 3.95 2.08
N ILE A 127 3.83 4.39 0.93
CA ILE A 127 4.43 3.55 -0.11
C ILE A 127 5.83 4.09 -0.38
N ILE A 128 6.82 3.20 -0.38
CA ILE A 128 8.17 3.46 -0.87
C ILE A 128 8.37 2.58 -2.10
N PHE A 129 8.44 3.19 -3.26
CA PHE A 129 8.59 2.49 -4.54
C PHE A 129 10.00 2.68 -5.07
N ASN A 130 10.59 1.60 -5.56
CA ASN A 130 11.90 1.59 -6.17
C ASN A 130 11.97 0.50 -7.24
N LEU A 131 12.07 0.94 -8.49
CA LEU A 131 12.27 0.09 -9.64
C LEU A 131 13.56 0.54 -10.33
N SER A 132 14.42 -0.41 -10.65
CA SER A 132 15.62 -0.16 -11.42
C SER A 132 15.87 -1.34 -12.34
N GLU A 133 15.66 -1.11 -13.63
CA GLU A 133 15.84 -2.12 -14.67
C GLU A 133 16.94 -1.68 -15.64
N THR A 134 17.55 -2.66 -16.30
CA THR A 134 18.45 -2.41 -17.42
C THR A 134 18.11 -3.38 -18.52
N ASP A 135 17.75 -2.84 -19.68
CA ASP A 135 17.40 -3.64 -20.84
C ASP A 135 18.63 -4.48 -21.26
N PRO A 136 18.50 -5.82 -21.32
CA PRO A 136 19.63 -6.67 -21.61
C PRO A 136 20.13 -6.55 -23.06
N GLN A 137 19.29 -6.09 -23.99
CA GLN A 137 19.59 -5.91 -25.41
C GLN A 137 20.18 -4.52 -25.70
N THR A 138 19.51 -3.45 -25.25
CA THR A 138 19.92 -2.06 -25.55
C THR A 138 20.94 -1.51 -24.56
N LYS A 139 21.04 -2.11 -23.37
CA LYS A 139 21.81 -1.62 -22.21
C LYS A 139 21.32 -0.28 -21.66
N GLU A 140 20.12 0.15 -22.04
CA GLU A 140 19.49 1.33 -21.46
C GLU A 140 18.97 1.00 -20.06
N SER A 141 19.26 1.88 -19.11
CA SER A 141 18.79 1.76 -17.73
C SER A 141 17.58 2.66 -17.52
N LEU A 142 16.59 2.12 -16.82
CA LEU A 142 15.42 2.83 -16.33
C LEU A 142 15.43 2.75 -14.80
N ALA A 143 15.30 3.88 -14.13
CA ALA A 143 15.10 3.95 -12.69
C ALA A 143 13.89 4.82 -12.36
N LEU A 144 12.97 4.29 -11.58
CA LEU A 144 11.78 5.00 -11.08
C LEU A 144 11.69 4.78 -9.58
N SER A 145 11.67 5.87 -8.82
CA SER A 145 11.47 5.79 -7.37
C SER A 145 10.61 6.93 -6.87
N PHE A 146 9.79 6.66 -5.85
CA PHE A 146 8.96 7.68 -5.24
C PHE A 146 8.56 7.28 -3.81
N VAL A 147 8.15 8.27 -3.03
CA VAL A 147 7.51 8.06 -1.72
C VAL A 147 6.12 8.67 -1.78
N ALA A 148 5.10 7.91 -1.38
CA ALA A 148 3.71 8.36 -1.36
C ALA A 148 3.08 8.16 0.01
N LYS A 149 2.12 9.03 0.38
CA LYS A 149 1.40 9.00 1.66
C LYS A 149 -0.10 9.14 1.48
N LYS A 150 -0.88 8.38 2.24
CA LYS A 150 -2.34 8.46 2.25
C LYS A 150 -2.83 9.69 3.03
#